data_AF-A0A8B9ZN31-F1
#
_entry.id   AF-A0A8B9ZN31-F1
#
_cell.length_a   1.000
_cell.length_b   1.000
_cell.length_c   1.000
_cell.angle_alpha   90.00
_cell.angle_beta   90.00
_cell.angle_gamma   90.00
#
_symmetry.space_group_name_H-M   'P 1'
#
loop_
_entity.id
_entity.type
_entity.pdbx_description
1 polymer ?
#
loop_
_entity_poly.entity_id
_entity_poly.type
_entity_poly.pdbx_seq_one_letter_code
_entity_poly.pdbx_strand_id
1 'polypeptide(L)'
;MARLTKRRQADTKAIQHLWAAIEIIRNQKQIANIDRITKYMSRVHGMHPKETTRQLSLAVKDGLIVETLTVGCKGSKAGIEQEGYWLPGDEIAYGMQPFSQTAAKNKSIKKKNTSKQEMSTYLRFIVSRMKERAIDLNKKGKDNKHPMYRRLVHSAVDVPTIQEKVNEGKYRSYEEFKADAQLLLHNTVIFYGADSEQADIARMLYKDTCHELDELQLCKNCFYLSNARPDNWFCYPCIPNHELVWAKMKGFGFWPAKVMQKEDNQVDVRFFGHHHQRAWIPSENIQDITVNIHRLHVKRSMGWKKACDELELHQRFLREGRFWKSKNEDKGEEEAESSISSTSNEQLKVTQEPRAKKGRRNQSMELKKEEPEPETEAVSSSQEIPTMPQPIEKVSVSTQTKKLSASSPKMLHRSTQTSNDGVCQNMCHDKYTKIFNDFKDRMKADHKRETERVVREAVEKLRTEMEEEKRQAVNKAVANAQGEMDRKCKQVKEKCKEEFLEEIKKLAGQHKQLISQTKKKQWCYNCEEEAMYHCCWNTSYCSIKCQQEHWHAEHKRTCRRKR
;
A
#
# COMPACT_ATOMS: atom_id res chain seq x y z
N MET A 1 -38.76 5.15 6.43
CA MET A 1 -39.17 3.75 6.21
C MET A 1 -37.93 2.95 5.81
N ALA A 2 -37.63 1.84 6.48
CA ALA A 2 -36.54 0.95 6.06
C ALA A 2 -36.96 0.15 4.82
N ARG A 3 -36.04 -0.08 3.86
CA ARG A 3 -36.27 -1.02 2.76
C ARG A 3 -36.20 -2.44 3.32
N LEU A 4 -37.28 -3.21 3.16
CA LEU A 4 -37.29 -4.65 3.41
C LEU A 4 -36.39 -5.35 2.38
N THR A 5 -35.14 -5.62 2.75
CA THR A 5 -34.23 -6.45 1.96
C THR A 5 -34.66 -7.91 2.05
N LYS A 6 -35.25 -8.43 0.97
CA LYS A 6 -35.61 -9.85 0.83
C LYS A 6 -34.34 -10.70 0.90
N ARG A 7 -34.09 -11.34 2.06
CA ARG A 7 -32.93 -12.22 2.26
C ARG A 7 -33.14 -13.55 1.52
N ARG A 8 -32.09 -14.05 0.88
CA ARG A 8 -32.05 -15.39 0.28
C ARG A 8 -32.19 -16.46 1.37
N GLN A 9 -32.75 -17.62 1.01
CA GLN A 9 -33.02 -18.74 1.91
C GLN A 9 -32.16 -19.97 1.62
N ALA A 10 -31.67 -20.13 0.38
CA ALA A 10 -30.77 -21.21 -0.01
C ALA A 10 -29.32 -20.95 0.43
N ASP A 11 -28.58 -22.01 0.77
CA ASP A 11 -27.16 -21.89 1.12
C ASP A 11 -26.28 -21.63 -0.11
N THR A 12 -25.38 -20.66 -0.01
CA THR A 12 -24.56 -20.18 -1.14
C THR A 12 -23.59 -21.26 -1.65
N LYS A 13 -23.08 -22.12 -0.77
CA LYS A 13 -22.19 -23.22 -1.16
C LYS A 13 -22.97 -24.38 -1.77
N ALA A 14 -24.15 -24.70 -1.22
CA ALA A 14 -25.07 -25.66 -1.80
C ALA A 14 -25.52 -25.27 -3.22
N ILE A 15 -25.84 -23.99 -3.46
CA ILE A 15 -26.18 -23.47 -4.80
C ILE A 15 -25.04 -23.71 -5.80
N GLN A 16 -23.79 -23.39 -5.43
CA GLN A 16 -22.62 -23.60 -6.31
C GLN A 16 -22.43 -25.08 -6.67
N HIS A 17 -22.58 -25.98 -5.70
CA HIS A 17 -22.52 -27.43 -5.93
C HIS A 17 -23.69 -27.92 -6.83
N LEU A 18 -24.92 -27.44 -6.60
CA LEU A 18 -26.10 -27.77 -7.41
C LEU A 18 -25.95 -27.28 -8.86
N TRP A 19 -25.37 -26.09 -9.07
CA TRP A 19 -25.07 -25.57 -10.40
C TRP A 19 -24.05 -26.43 -11.14
N ALA A 20 -22.94 -26.81 -10.47
CA ALA A 20 -21.95 -27.71 -11.05
C ALA A 20 -22.56 -29.08 -11.42
N ALA A 21 -23.48 -29.61 -10.60
CA ALA A 21 -24.23 -30.82 -10.91
C ALA A 21 -25.06 -30.66 -12.20
N ILE A 22 -25.89 -29.61 -12.29
CA ILE A 22 -26.76 -29.33 -13.45
C ILE A 22 -25.93 -29.12 -14.73
N GLU A 23 -24.86 -28.33 -14.65
CA GLU A 23 -23.95 -28.05 -15.76
C GLU A 23 -23.29 -29.32 -16.29
N ILE A 24 -22.74 -30.18 -15.43
CA ILE A 24 -22.08 -31.42 -15.85
C ILE A 24 -23.08 -32.42 -16.44
N ILE A 25 -24.29 -32.53 -15.88
CA ILE A 25 -25.35 -33.41 -16.42
C ILE A 25 -25.79 -32.92 -17.82
N ARG A 26 -25.92 -31.60 -18.03
CA ARG A 26 -26.36 -31.03 -19.31
C ARG A 26 -25.25 -30.96 -20.36
N ASN A 27 -23.98 -30.82 -19.96
CA ASN A 27 -22.84 -31.01 -20.86
C ASN A 27 -22.75 -32.45 -21.39
N GLN A 28 -23.25 -33.45 -20.64
CA GLN A 28 -23.45 -34.83 -21.11
C GLN A 28 -24.73 -35.01 -21.97
N LYS A 29 -25.40 -33.91 -22.36
CA LYS A 29 -26.67 -33.88 -23.12
C LYS A 29 -27.80 -34.67 -22.44
N GLN A 30 -27.86 -34.67 -21.10
CA GLN A 30 -28.95 -35.27 -20.32
C GLN A 30 -29.77 -34.21 -19.60
N ILE A 31 -31.07 -34.47 -19.38
CA ILE A 31 -31.90 -33.64 -18.49
C ILE A 31 -31.37 -33.76 -17.06
N ALA A 32 -31.06 -32.64 -16.43
CA ALA A 32 -30.74 -32.57 -15.01
C ALA A 32 -32.03 -32.69 -14.19
N ASN A 33 -32.47 -33.92 -13.95
CA ASN A 33 -33.59 -34.23 -13.06
C ASN A 33 -33.10 -34.47 -11.62
N ILE A 34 -34.04 -34.48 -10.66
CA ILE A 34 -33.74 -34.57 -9.22
C ILE A 34 -32.86 -35.78 -8.86
N ASP A 35 -33.09 -36.92 -9.52
CA ASP A 35 -32.33 -38.16 -9.37
C ASP A 35 -30.84 -38.00 -9.72
N ARG A 36 -30.55 -37.43 -10.90
CA ARG A 36 -29.17 -37.25 -11.38
C ARG A 36 -28.43 -36.23 -10.54
N ILE A 37 -29.07 -35.11 -10.20
CA ILE A 37 -28.51 -34.08 -9.32
C ILE A 37 -28.20 -34.69 -7.94
N THR A 38 -29.14 -35.43 -7.36
CA THR A 38 -28.96 -36.12 -6.07
C THR A 38 -27.79 -37.11 -6.09
N LYS A 39 -27.67 -37.92 -7.14
CA LYS A 39 -26.57 -38.89 -7.31
C LYS A 39 -25.21 -38.20 -7.49
N TYR A 40 -25.15 -37.10 -8.23
CA TYR A 40 -23.94 -36.28 -8.35
C TYR A 40 -23.55 -35.65 -7.00
N MET A 41 -24.49 -34.98 -6.34
CA MET A 41 -24.29 -34.24 -5.09
C MET A 41 -23.85 -35.14 -3.93
N SER A 42 -24.41 -36.35 -3.86
CA SER A 42 -24.00 -37.37 -2.88
C SER A 42 -22.59 -37.88 -3.16
N ARG A 43 -22.23 -38.11 -4.43
CA ARG A 43 -20.94 -38.68 -4.85
C ARG A 43 -19.77 -37.68 -4.80
N VAL A 44 -20.00 -36.42 -5.18
CA VAL A 44 -18.93 -35.41 -5.36
C VAL A 44 -18.82 -34.47 -4.17
N HIS A 45 -19.94 -34.15 -3.52
CA HIS A 45 -19.99 -33.16 -2.43
C HIS A 45 -20.45 -33.75 -1.10
N GLY A 46 -20.67 -35.07 -1.01
CA GLY A 46 -21.12 -35.77 0.20
C GLY A 46 -22.51 -35.35 0.70
N MET A 47 -23.29 -34.63 -0.12
CA MET A 47 -24.55 -34.03 0.34
C MET A 47 -25.67 -35.07 0.37
N HIS A 48 -26.27 -35.26 1.54
CA HIS A 48 -27.34 -36.24 1.75
C HIS A 48 -28.57 -35.93 0.87
N PRO A 49 -29.20 -36.93 0.21
CA PRO A 49 -30.31 -36.73 -0.73
C PRO A 49 -31.41 -35.75 -0.28
N LYS A 50 -31.93 -35.91 0.95
CA LYS A 50 -32.98 -35.03 1.49
C LYS A 50 -32.55 -33.56 1.62
N GLU A 51 -31.27 -33.31 1.87
CA GLU A 51 -30.72 -31.95 1.93
C GLU A 51 -30.50 -31.38 0.52
N THR A 52 -30.05 -32.22 -0.42
CA THR A 52 -29.96 -31.85 -1.85
C THR A 52 -31.32 -31.41 -2.39
N THR A 53 -32.39 -32.17 -2.13
CA THR A 53 -33.77 -31.78 -2.48
C THR A 53 -34.17 -30.46 -1.81
N ARG A 54 -33.90 -30.30 -0.50
CA ARG A 54 -34.25 -29.08 0.24
C ARG A 54 -33.57 -27.84 -0.34
N GLN A 55 -32.27 -27.92 -0.60
CA GLN A 55 -31.49 -26.81 -1.18
C GLN A 55 -31.88 -26.53 -2.63
N LEU A 56 -32.25 -27.55 -3.41
CA LEU A 56 -32.77 -27.39 -4.77
C LEU A 56 -34.11 -26.62 -4.77
N SER A 57 -35.07 -27.01 -3.94
CA SER A 57 -36.35 -26.29 -3.81
C SER A 57 -36.20 -24.88 -3.23
N LEU A 58 -35.20 -24.63 -2.37
CA LEU A 58 -34.88 -23.27 -1.89
C LEU A 58 -34.24 -22.43 -3.00
N ALA A 59 -33.34 -23.00 -3.80
CA ALA A 59 -32.71 -22.31 -4.93
C ALA A 59 -33.73 -21.97 -6.02
N VAL A 60 -34.76 -22.80 -6.24
CA VAL A 60 -35.90 -22.46 -7.11
C VAL A 60 -36.71 -21.29 -6.54
N LYS A 61 -37.02 -21.29 -5.24
CA LYS A 61 -37.74 -20.17 -4.59
C LYS A 61 -36.97 -18.85 -4.54
N ASP A 62 -35.64 -18.92 -4.50
CA ASP A 62 -34.75 -17.74 -4.61
C ASP A 62 -34.51 -17.30 -6.07
N GLY A 63 -35.03 -18.02 -7.08
CA GLY A 63 -34.85 -17.70 -8.51
C GLY A 63 -33.45 -18.01 -9.06
N LEU A 64 -32.72 -18.91 -8.40
CA LEU A 64 -31.34 -19.28 -8.71
C LEU A 64 -31.23 -20.60 -9.48
N ILE A 65 -32.28 -21.40 -9.53
CA ILE A 65 -32.46 -22.56 -10.40
C ILE A 65 -33.88 -22.45 -10.95
N VAL A 66 -34.11 -22.83 -12.21
CA VAL A 66 -35.44 -22.84 -12.83
C VAL A 66 -35.91 -24.28 -12.97
N GLU A 67 -37.15 -24.54 -12.58
CA GLU A 67 -37.78 -25.87 -12.58
C GLU A 67 -38.86 -25.88 -13.67
N THR A 68 -38.75 -26.77 -14.66
CA THR A 68 -39.71 -26.88 -15.77
C THR A 68 -39.97 -28.34 -16.16
N LEU A 69 -41.19 -28.64 -16.56
CA LEU A 69 -41.54 -29.94 -17.16
C LEU A 69 -40.93 -30.03 -18.57
N THR A 70 -40.19 -31.11 -18.85
CA THR A 70 -39.45 -31.27 -20.12
C THR A 70 -39.42 -32.71 -20.61
N VAL A 71 -39.48 -32.89 -21.93
CA VAL A 71 -39.48 -34.19 -22.59
C VAL A 71 -38.06 -34.59 -23.00
N GLY A 72 -37.62 -35.78 -22.56
CA GLY A 72 -36.29 -36.31 -22.88
C GLY A 72 -36.23 -37.03 -24.22
N CYS A 73 -35.83 -36.35 -25.29
CA CYS A 73 -35.59 -36.98 -26.59
C CYS A 73 -34.32 -37.86 -26.57
N LYS A 74 -34.49 -39.18 -26.67
CA LYS A 74 -33.39 -40.16 -26.84
C LYS A 74 -33.56 -40.89 -28.17
N GLY A 75 -32.95 -40.34 -29.23
CA GLY A 75 -33.16 -40.81 -30.60
C GLY A 75 -34.58 -40.54 -31.09
N SER A 76 -35.04 -41.32 -32.06
CA SER A 76 -36.30 -41.10 -32.81
C SER A 76 -37.59 -41.43 -32.05
N LYS A 77 -37.60 -41.37 -30.72
CA LYS A 77 -38.80 -41.52 -29.89
C LYS A 77 -38.87 -40.40 -28.86
N ALA A 78 -40.04 -39.75 -28.79
CA ALA A 78 -40.33 -38.81 -27.71
C ALA A 78 -40.30 -39.54 -26.36
N GLY A 79 -39.67 -38.91 -25.36
CA GLY A 79 -39.60 -39.45 -24.02
C GLY A 79 -40.85 -39.20 -23.20
N ILE A 80 -40.82 -39.63 -21.94
CA ILE A 80 -41.80 -39.27 -20.91
C ILE A 80 -41.43 -37.86 -20.38
N GLU A 81 -42.43 -37.04 -20.05
CA GLU A 81 -42.24 -35.76 -19.37
C GLU A 81 -41.61 -35.94 -17.98
N GLN A 82 -40.60 -35.13 -17.67
CA GLN A 82 -39.91 -35.13 -16.38
C GLN A 82 -39.55 -33.71 -15.93
N GLU A 83 -39.52 -33.50 -14.62
CA GLU A 83 -39.00 -32.29 -13.99
C GLU A 83 -37.50 -32.14 -14.31
N GLY A 84 -37.18 -31.07 -15.03
CA GLY A 84 -35.82 -30.66 -15.37
C GLY A 84 -35.44 -29.38 -14.65
N TYR A 85 -34.20 -29.31 -14.17
CA TYR A 85 -33.63 -28.15 -13.50
C TYR A 85 -32.62 -27.45 -14.42
N TRP A 86 -32.75 -26.13 -14.53
CA TRP A 86 -32.06 -25.28 -15.49
C TRP A 86 -31.36 -24.12 -14.79
N LEU A 87 -30.27 -23.61 -15.38
CA LEU A 87 -29.60 -22.43 -14.85
C LEU A 87 -30.30 -21.18 -15.42
N PRO A 88 -30.61 -20.15 -14.60
CA PRO A 88 -31.33 -18.97 -15.06
C PRO A 88 -30.65 -18.28 -16.26
N GLY A 89 -31.39 -18.16 -17.37
CA GLY A 89 -30.93 -17.63 -18.64
C GLY A 89 -30.71 -18.68 -19.75
N ASP A 90 -30.66 -19.98 -19.42
CA ASP A 90 -30.53 -21.04 -20.44
C ASP A 90 -31.81 -21.21 -21.29
N GLU A 91 -32.95 -20.71 -20.80
CA GLU A 91 -34.23 -20.62 -21.51
C GLU A 91 -34.10 -19.94 -22.89
N ILE A 92 -33.21 -18.95 -23.00
CA ILE A 92 -33.03 -18.13 -24.21
C ILE A 92 -32.54 -18.99 -25.39
N ALA A 93 -31.84 -20.11 -25.12
CA ALA A 93 -31.37 -21.03 -26.15
C ALA A 93 -32.51 -21.78 -26.89
N TYR A 94 -33.72 -21.80 -26.32
CA TYR A 94 -34.91 -22.43 -26.92
C TYR A 94 -36.13 -21.48 -27.02
N GLY A 95 -35.89 -20.17 -27.10
CA GLY A 95 -36.76 -19.27 -27.86
C GLY A 95 -38.03 -18.75 -27.18
N MET A 96 -37.92 -18.09 -26.03
CA MET A 96 -38.92 -17.09 -25.58
C MET A 96 -38.26 -15.77 -25.20
N GLN A 97 -38.92 -14.63 -25.48
CA GLN A 97 -38.40 -13.28 -25.24
C GLN A 97 -38.96 -12.65 -23.96
N PRO A 98 -38.11 -12.03 -23.10
CA PRO A 98 -38.57 -11.11 -22.05
C PRO A 98 -38.74 -9.66 -22.54
N PHE A 99 -39.69 -8.95 -21.93
CA PHE A 99 -40.09 -7.58 -22.24
C PHE A 99 -39.09 -6.53 -21.76
N SER A 100 -38.97 -5.39 -22.46
CA SER A 100 -38.12 -4.26 -22.04
C SER A 100 -38.92 -3.19 -21.28
N GLN A 101 -38.32 -2.56 -20.27
CA GLN A 101 -38.88 -1.37 -19.62
C GLN A 101 -37.82 -0.29 -19.39
N THR A 102 -38.27 0.96 -19.37
CA THR A 102 -37.46 2.16 -19.61
C THR A 102 -37.12 2.93 -18.34
N ALA A 103 -35.97 3.63 -18.37
CA ALA A 103 -35.49 4.42 -17.23
C ALA A 103 -36.08 5.85 -17.24
N ALA A 104 -36.94 6.17 -16.27
CA ALA A 104 -37.44 7.52 -16.05
C ALA A 104 -36.36 8.42 -15.39
N LYS A 105 -36.06 9.57 -16.02
CA LYS A 105 -35.17 10.60 -15.46
C LYS A 105 -35.99 11.67 -14.75
N ASN A 106 -35.71 11.93 -13.47
CA ASN A 106 -36.17 13.13 -12.78
C ASN A 106 -35.00 14.09 -12.51
N LYS A 107 -35.03 15.26 -13.17
CA LYS A 107 -34.23 16.42 -12.75
C LYS A 107 -34.86 17.02 -11.48
N SER A 108 -34.03 17.58 -10.62
CA SER A 108 -34.49 18.55 -9.61
C SER A 108 -33.47 19.70 -9.47
N ILE A 109 -33.92 20.85 -9.00
CA ILE A 109 -33.27 22.14 -9.22
C ILE A 109 -32.21 22.44 -8.16
N LYS A 110 -31.11 23.09 -8.56
CA LYS A 110 -29.99 23.45 -7.69
C LYS A 110 -30.38 24.56 -6.70
N LYS A 111 -30.28 24.29 -5.40
CA LYS A 111 -29.84 25.30 -4.42
C LYS A 111 -28.37 25.01 -4.07
N LYS A 112 -27.51 26.03 -4.07
CA LYS A 112 -26.10 25.90 -3.63
C LYS A 112 -26.10 25.69 -2.10
N ASN A 113 -25.80 24.48 -1.65
CA ASN A 113 -25.45 24.22 -0.24
C ASN A 113 -23.92 24.15 -0.15
N THR A 114 -23.31 25.08 0.58
CA THR A 114 -21.84 25.24 0.71
C THR A 114 -21.17 23.99 1.26
N SER A 115 -21.71 23.42 2.34
CA SER A 115 -21.25 22.16 2.95
C SER A 115 -21.19 20.99 1.95
N LYS A 116 -22.09 20.96 0.96
CA LYS A 116 -22.08 19.92 -0.08
C LYS A 116 -20.94 20.12 -1.10
N GLN A 117 -20.58 21.37 -1.39
CA GLN A 117 -19.45 21.70 -2.27
C GLN A 117 -18.10 21.40 -1.58
N GLU A 118 -18.00 21.62 -0.28
CA GLU A 118 -16.87 21.20 0.56
C GLU A 118 -16.73 19.68 0.56
N MET A 119 -17.81 18.95 0.87
CA MET A 119 -17.83 17.47 0.89
C MET A 119 -17.36 16.89 -0.46
N SER A 120 -17.90 17.36 -1.59
CA SER A 120 -17.43 16.93 -2.92
C SER A 120 -15.96 17.32 -3.19
N THR A 121 -15.40 18.33 -2.52
CA THR A 121 -13.97 18.67 -2.62
C THR A 121 -13.09 17.70 -1.85
N TYR A 122 -13.45 17.39 -0.59
CA TYR A 122 -12.73 16.39 0.20
C TYR A 122 -12.80 15.00 -0.44
N LEU A 123 -13.99 14.56 -0.85
CA LEU A 123 -14.16 13.26 -1.51
C LEU A 123 -13.41 13.15 -2.85
N ARG A 124 -13.19 14.26 -3.58
CA ARG A 124 -12.33 14.26 -4.78
C ARG A 124 -10.88 13.91 -4.47
N PHE A 125 -10.32 14.43 -3.37
CA PHE A 125 -8.96 14.07 -2.94
C PHE A 125 -8.86 12.58 -2.58
N ILE A 126 -9.83 12.06 -1.80
CA ILE A 126 -9.86 10.64 -1.41
C ILE A 126 -9.94 9.74 -2.65
N VAL A 127 -10.87 10.03 -3.57
CA VAL A 127 -11.02 9.23 -4.81
C VAL A 127 -9.80 9.33 -5.73
N SER A 128 -9.03 10.42 -5.70
CA SER A 128 -7.74 10.49 -6.41
C SER A 128 -6.74 9.47 -5.87
N ARG A 129 -6.53 9.43 -4.54
CA ARG A 129 -5.65 8.44 -3.89
C ARG A 129 -6.17 7.00 -4.08
N MET A 130 -7.49 6.80 -4.03
CA MET A 130 -8.11 5.50 -4.31
C MET A 130 -7.81 5.02 -5.73
N LYS A 131 -7.86 5.91 -6.74
CA LYS A 131 -7.59 5.56 -8.14
C LYS A 131 -6.17 5.04 -8.33
N GLU A 132 -5.18 5.71 -7.74
CA GLU A 132 -3.77 5.31 -7.82
C GLU A 132 -3.58 3.86 -7.34
N ARG A 133 -4.09 3.53 -6.14
CA ARG A 133 -4.00 2.17 -5.57
C ARG A 133 -4.92 1.15 -6.27
N ALA A 134 -6.05 1.59 -6.82
CA ALA A 134 -6.96 0.72 -7.58
C ALA A 134 -6.42 0.33 -8.97
N ILE A 135 -5.30 0.89 -9.44
CA ILE A 135 -4.62 0.40 -10.65
C ILE A 135 -4.21 -1.06 -10.46
N ASP A 136 -3.64 -1.42 -9.30
CA ASP A 136 -3.19 -2.78 -9.01
C ASP A 136 -4.34 -3.79 -8.99
N LEU A 137 -5.51 -3.39 -8.49
CA LEU A 137 -6.73 -4.19 -8.53
C LEU A 137 -7.15 -4.53 -9.98
N ASN A 138 -6.96 -3.59 -10.91
CA ASN A 138 -7.34 -3.73 -12.33
C ASN A 138 -6.23 -4.36 -13.21
N LYS A 139 -5.02 -4.64 -12.68
CA LYS A 139 -3.91 -5.19 -13.49
C LYS A 139 -4.19 -6.57 -14.09
N LYS A 140 -5.16 -7.33 -13.55
CA LYS A 140 -5.55 -8.66 -14.06
C LYS A 140 -6.79 -8.65 -14.98
N GLY A 141 -7.48 -7.52 -15.16
CA GLY A 141 -8.65 -7.44 -16.04
C GLY A 141 -9.62 -6.28 -15.76
N LYS A 142 -10.72 -6.24 -16.50
CA LYS A 142 -11.89 -5.38 -16.22
C LYS A 142 -13.08 -6.24 -15.80
N ASP A 143 -13.10 -6.58 -14.53
CA ASP A 143 -13.94 -7.63 -13.91
C ASP A 143 -15.44 -7.44 -14.14
N ASN A 144 -15.89 -6.19 -14.18
CA ASN A 144 -17.29 -5.81 -14.41
C ASN A 144 -17.83 -6.26 -15.80
N LYS A 145 -16.96 -6.76 -16.68
CA LYS A 145 -17.34 -7.39 -17.97
C LYS A 145 -17.48 -8.92 -17.91
N HIS A 146 -17.01 -9.59 -16.85
CA HIS A 146 -17.05 -11.05 -16.77
C HIS A 146 -18.50 -11.55 -16.60
N PRO A 147 -18.96 -12.60 -17.31
CA PRO A 147 -20.36 -13.06 -17.25
C PRO A 147 -20.84 -13.39 -15.83
N MET A 148 -19.97 -13.98 -15.00
CA MET A 148 -20.30 -14.30 -13.60
C MET A 148 -20.39 -13.08 -12.69
N TYR A 149 -19.84 -11.91 -13.07
CA TYR A 149 -19.89 -10.72 -12.23
C TYR A 149 -21.35 -10.33 -11.94
N ARG A 150 -22.21 -10.28 -12.98
CA ARG A 150 -23.66 -10.01 -12.82
C ARG A 150 -24.45 -11.10 -12.08
N ARG A 151 -23.89 -12.30 -11.92
CA ARG A 151 -24.53 -13.42 -11.19
C ARG A 151 -24.12 -13.46 -9.70
N LEU A 152 -22.89 -13.05 -9.38
CA LEU A 152 -22.36 -13.02 -8.02
C LEU A 152 -22.56 -11.66 -7.32
N VAL A 153 -22.36 -10.55 -8.04
CA VAL A 153 -22.46 -9.18 -7.52
C VAL A 153 -23.88 -8.62 -7.76
N HIS A 154 -24.65 -8.51 -6.67
CA HIS A 154 -26.00 -7.94 -6.68
C HIS A 154 -26.02 -6.42 -6.98
N SER A 155 -24.98 -5.70 -6.60
CA SER A 155 -24.92 -4.24 -6.75
C SER A 155 -23.52 -3.83 -7.19
N ALA A 156 -23.35 -3.70 -8.50
CA ALA A 156 -22.10 -3.31 -9.12
C ALA A 156 -21.69 -1.89 -8.67
N VAL A 157 -20.41 -1.75 -8.30
CA VAL A 157 -19.76 -0.47 -8.04
C VAL A 157 -18.29 -0.60 -8.41
N ASP A 158 -17.71 0.47 -8.94
CA ASP A 158 -16.29 0.60 -9.23
C ASP A 158 -15.82 2.04 -8.95
N VAL A 159 -14.50 2.26 -8.93
CA VAL A 159 -13.91 3.57 -8.64
C VAL A 159 -14.34 4.66 -9.65
N PRO A 160 -14.54 4.39 -10.95
CA PRO A 160 -15.22 5.31 -11.87
C PRO A 160 -16.64 5.70 -11.42
N THR A 161 -17.48 4.73 -11.07
CA THR A 161 -18.85 4.98 -10.57
C THR A 161 -18.84 5.82 -9.30
N ILE A 162 -17.92 5.55 -8.37
CA ILE A 162 -17.72 6.34 -7.15
C ILE A 162 -17.29 7.77 -7.50
N GLN A 163 -16.34 7.96 -8.43
CA GLN A 163 -15.92 9.28 -8.91
C GLN A 163 -17.08 10.08 -9.51
N GLU A 164 -17.91 9.46 -10.34
CA GLU A 164 -19.10 10.11 -10.93
C GLU A 164 -20.09 10.53 -9.83
N LYS A 165 -20.37 9.64 -8.86
CA LYS A 165 -21.20 9.95 -7.69
C LYS A 165 -20.63 11.09 -6.84
N VAL A 166 -19.31 11.24 -6.71
CA VAL A 166 -18.68 12.41 -6.05
C VAL A 166 -18.86 13.68 -6.88
N ASN A 167 -18.63 13.61 -8.19
CA ASN A 167 -18.67 14.76 -9.11
C ASN A 167 -20.08 15.34 -9.29
N GLU A 168 -21.09 14.48 -9.38
CA GLU A 168 -22.51 14.88 -9.41
C GLU A 168 -23.06 15.26 -8.03
N GLY A 169 -22.31 14.99 -6.95
CA GLY A 169 -22.79 15.13 -5.58
C GLY A 169 -23.98 14.23 -5.27
N LYS A 170 -23.93 12.95 -5.68
CA LYS A 170 -24.98 11.96 -5.34
C LYS A 170 -24.95 11.56 -3.87
N TYR A 171 -23.77 11.56 -3.24
CA TYR A 171 -23.63 11.33 -1.79
C TYR A 171 -24.25 12.47 -0.96
N ARG A 172 -24.84 12.11 0.18
CA ARG A 172 -25.42 13.00 1.19
C ARG A 172 -24.52 13.15 2.42
N SER A 173 -23.69 12.15 2.71
CA SER A 173 -22.76 12.14 3.84
C SER A 173 -21.53 11.26 3.53
N TYR A 174 -20.54 11.27 4.43
CA TYR A 174 -19.33 10.45 4.32
C TYR A 174 -19.61 8.95 4.48
N GLU A 175 -20.66 8.59 5.22
CA GLU A 175 -21.04 7.19 5.48
C GLU A 175 -21.63 6.54 4.23
N GLU A 176 -22.39 7.27 3.41
CA GLU A 176 -22.85 6.76 2.10
C GLU A 176 -21.67 6.48 1.15
N PHE A 177 -20.61 7.31 1.22
CA PHE A 177 -19.38 7.10 0.45
C PHE A 177 -18.56 5.91 1.00
N LYS A 178 -18.44 5.79 2.33
CA LYS A 178 -17.79 4.67 3.02
C LYS A 178 -18.51 3.34 2.72
N ALA A 179 -19.84 3.35 2.64
CA ALA A 179 -20.65 2.19 2.26
C ALA A 179 -20.41 1.76 0.79
N ASP A 180 -20.27 2.70 -0.15
CA ASP A 180 -19.89 2.40 -1.54
C ASP A 180 -18.48 1.78 -1.63
N ALA A 181 -17.52 2.31 -0.87
CA ALA A 181 -16.17 1.75 -0.80
C ALA A 181 -16.14 0.36 -0.13
N GLN A 182 -17.00 0.13 0.86
CA GLN A 182 -17.19 -1.18 1.50
C GLN A 182 -17.86 -2.18 0.54
N LEU A 183 -18.81 -1.72 -0.27
CA LEU A 183 -19.46 -2.52 -1.31
C LEU A 183 -18.47 -2.91 -2.42
N LEU A 184 -17.53 -2.04 -2.78
CA LEU A 184 -16.43 -2.38 -3.70
C LEU A 184 -15.59 -3.54 -3.14
N LEU A 185 -15.13 -3.45 -1.89
CA LEU A 185 -14.42 -4.53 -1.20
C LEU A 185 -15.26 -5.82 -1.15
N HIS A 186 -16.53 -5.73 -0.77
CA HIS A 186 -17.44 -6.88 -0.70
C HIS A 186 -17.58 -7.57 -2.06
N ASN A 187 -17.75 -6.80 -3.13
CA ASN A 187 -17.86 -7.32 -4.49
C ASN A 187 -16.57 -8.03 -4.94
N THR A 188 -15.39 -7.48 -4.63
CA THR A 188 -14.10 -8.15 -4.90
C THR A 188 -13.99 -9.47 -4.12
N VAL A 189 -14.30 -9.48 -2.82
CA VAL A 189 -14.27 -10.68 -1.96
C VAL A 189 -15.24 -11.76 -2.45
N ILE A 190 -16.43 -11.38 -2.89
CA ILE A 190 -17.46 -12.30 -3.42
C ILE A 190 -17.09 -12.84 -4.81
N PHE A 191 -16.45 -12.03 -5.65
CA PHE A 191 -16.09 -12.43 -7.03
C PHE A 191 -14.81 -13.27 -7.10
N TYR A 192 -13.79 -12.97 -6.29
CA TYR A 192 -12.49 -13.66 -6.29
C TYR A 192 -12.28 -14.66 -5.15
N GLY A 193 -13.13 -14.64 -4.13
CA GLY A 193 -12.93 -15.39 -2.89
C GLY A 193 -12.10 -14.62 -1.85
N ALA A 194 -12.34 -14.93 -0.58
CA ALA A 194 -11.77 -14.18 0.55
C ALA A 194 -10.25 -14.26 0.67
N ASP A 195 -9.65 -15.38 0.25
CA ASP A 195 -8.21 -15.66 0.35
C ASP A 195 -7.41 -15.28 -0.91
N SER A 196 -8.00 -14.46 -1.79
CA SER A 196 -7.37 -14.01 -3.04
C SER A 196 -6.50 -12.77 -2.85
N GLU A 197 -5.46 -12.63 -3.67
CA GLU A 197 -4.61 -11.43 -3.74
C GLU A 197 -5.45 -10.16 -4.03
N GLN A 198 -6.47 -10.27 -4.89
CA GLN A 198 -7.40 -9.19 -5.17
C GLN A 198 -8.20 -8.78 -3.93
N ALA A 199 -8.63 -9.73 -3.10
CA ALA A 199 -9.28 -9.43 -1.84
C ALA A 199 -8.33 -8.74 -0.84
N ASP A 200 -7.03 -9.08 -0.81
CA ASP A 200 -6.04 -8.36 0.00
C ASP A 200 -5.78 -6.93 -0.50
N ILE A 201 -5.65 -6.73 -1.82
CA ILE A 201 -5.52 -5.40 -2.43
C ILE A 201 -6.77 -4.55 -2.11
N ALA A 202 -7.97 -5.13 -2.23
CA ALA A 202 -9.21 -4.44 -1.89
C ALA A 202 -9.36 -4.17 -0.38
N ARG A 203 -8.90 -5.08 0.49
CA ARG A 203 -8.85 -4.88 1.95
C ARG A 203 -7.98 -3.68 2.30
N MET A 204 -6.80 -3.58 1.68
CA MET A 204 -5.89 -2.44 1.88
C MET A 204 -6.52 -1.15 1.34
N LEU A 205 -7.03 -1.16 0.11
CA LEU A 205 -7.70 0.00 -0.52
C LEU A 205 -8.87 0.53 0.33
N TYR A 206 -9.68 -0.35 0.91
CA TYR A 206 -10.76 0.06 1.81
C TYR A 206 -10.24 0.61 3.15
N LYS A 207 -9.19 -0.01 3.73
CA LYS A 207 -8.52 0.49 4.95
C LYS A 207 -7.93 1.89 4.74
N ASP A 208 -7.24 2.10 3.61
CA ASP A 208 -6.73 3.42 3.19
C ASP A 208 -7.87 4.43 3.07
N THR A 209 -8.96 4.06 2.37
CA THR A 209 -10.15 4.91 2.20
C THR A 209 -10.80 5.29 3.54
N CYS A 210 -10.80 4.38 4.52
CA CYS A 210 -11.23 4.70 5.88
C CYS A 210 -10.28 5.69 6.55
N HIS A 211 -8.97 5.44 6.51
CA HIS A 211 -7.97 6.32 7.12
C HIS A 211 -8.03 7.76 6.59
N GLU A 212 -8.27 7.96 5.29
CA GLU A 212 -8.49 9.30 4.71
C GLU A 212 -9.75 10.00 5.26
N LEU A 213 -10.82 9.25 5.54
CA LEU A 213 -12.04 9.79 6.15
C LEU A 213 -11.84 10.12 7.63
N ASP A 214 -11.05 9.30 8.33
CA ASP A 214 -10.74 9.49 9.75
C ASP A 214 -9.82 10.72 9.93
N GLU A 215 -8.79 10.89 9.09
CA GLU A 215 -7.97 12.10 8.97
C GLU A 215 -8.79 13.37 8.67
N LEU A 216 -9.82 13.24 7.83
CA LEU A 216 -10.74 14.33 7.51
C LEU A 216 -11.63 14.73 8.69
N GLN A 217 -12.02 13.79 9.57
CA GLN A 217 -12.74 14.12 10.80
C GLN A 217 -11.83 14.78 11.85
N LEU A 218 -10.57 14.33 11.98
CA LEU A 218 -9.61 14.89 12.94
C LEU A 218 -9.35 16.37 12.69
N CYS A 219 -9.05 16.78 11.45
CA CYS A 219 -8.99 18.20 11.10
C CYS A 219 -9.16 18.45 9.60
N LYS A 220 -10.34 18.93 9.21
CA LYS A 220 -10.69 19.28 7.82
C LYS A 220 -9.71 20.24 7.14
N ASN A 221 -9.11 21.17 7.90
CA ASN A 221 -8.15 22.13 7.36
C ASN A 221 -6.78 21.50 7.12
N CYS A 222 -6.25 20.72 8.07
CA CYS A 222 -5.04 19.92 7.86
C CYS A 222 -5.21 18.90 6.73
N PHE A 223 -6.39 18.28 6.62
CA PHE A 223 -6.71 17.40 5.49
C PHE A 223 -6.71 18.16 4.15
N TYR A 224 -7.34 19.34 4.07
CA TYR A 224 -7.29 20.17 2.87
C TYR A 224 -5.86 20.52 2.49
N LEU A 225 -5.11 21.13 3.41
CA LEU A 225 -3.76 21.66 3.18
C LEU A 225 -2.76 20.54 2.84
N SER A 226 -2.86 19.38 3.49
CA SER A 226 -2.02 18.21 3.20
C SER A 226 -2.29 17.57 1.84
N ASN A 227 -3.45 17.83 1.23
CA ASN A 227 -3.83 17.36 -0.11
C ASN A 227 -3.54 18.41 -1.19
N ALA A 228 -3.97 19.66 -0.97
CA ALA A 228 -3.80 20.76 -1.92
C ALA A 228 -2.34 21.26 -2.01
N ARG A 229 -1.57 21.12 -0.92
CA ARG A 229 -0.15 21.48 -0.79
C ARG A 229 0.25 22.85 -1.41
N PRO A 230 -0.43 23.96 -1.06
CA PRO A 230 0.09 25.30 -1.38
C PRO A 230 1.44 25.57 -0.70
N ASP A 231 2.11 26.64 -1.10
CA ASP A 231 3.35 27.08 -0.45
C ASP A 231 3.13 27.31 1.05
N ASN A 232 4.02 26.73 1.87
CA ASN A 232 3.93 26.74 3.33
C ASN A 232 2.60 26.15 3.88
N TRP A 233 1.99 25.16 3.20
CA TRP A 233 0.71 24.56 3.60
C TRP A 233 0.62 24.14 5.07
N PHE A 234 1.71 23.65 5.67
CA PHE A 234 1.73 23.22 7.07
C PHE A 234 1.87 24.39 8.06
N CYS A 235 2.24 25.59 7.59
CA CYS A 235 2.36 26.80 8.42
C CYS A 235 1.02 27.51 8.68
N TYR A 236 -0.04 27.23 7.92
CA TYR A 236 -1.34 27.86 8.17
C TYR A 236 -1.97 27.37 9.49
N PRO A 237 -2.58 28.27 10.28
CA PRO A 237 -3.37 27.91 11.47
C PRO A 237 -4.62 27.08 11.14
N CYS A 238 -5.18 26.47 12.18
CA CYS A 238 -6.46 25.77 12.17
C CYS A 238 -7.35 26.34 13.28
N ILE A 239 -8.65 26.01 13.28
CA ILE A 239 -9.56 26.38 14.36
C ILE A 239 -10.24 25.09 14.87
N PRO A 240 -10.04 24.69 16.14
CA PRO A 240 -9.09 25.26 17.10
C PRO A 240 -7.64 25.13 16.64
N ASN A 241 -6.74 25.92 17.26
CA ASN A 241 -5.31 25.79 17.03
C ASN A 241 -4.80 24.43 17.53
N HIS A 242 -3.97 23.76 16.73
CA HIS A 242 -3.27 22.56 17.18
C HIS A 242 -2.21 22.93 18.22
N GLU A 243 -2.16 22.18 19.31
CA GLU A 243 -1.11 22.27 20.31
C GLU A 243 0.25 21.95 19.66
N LEU A 244 1.28 22.70 20.03
CA LEU A 244 2.64 22.54 19.53
C LEU A 244 3.48 21.88 20.61
N VAL A 245 4.30 20.89 20.24
CA VAL A 245 5.13 20.11 21.17
C VAL A 245 6.49 19.78 20.58
N TRP A 246 7.48 19.56 21.45
CA TRP A 246 8.68 18.80 21.11
C TRP A 246 8.40 17.32 21.38
N ALA A 247 8.43 16.50 20.34
CA ALA A 247 8.16 15.07 20.43
C ALA A 247 9.39 14.24 20.02
N LYS A 248 9.62 13.10 20.68
CA LYS A 248 10.79 12.24 20.47
C LYS A 248 10.38 10.83 20.06
N MET A 249 10.80 10.40 18.87
CA MET A 249 10.68 9.01 18.41
C MET A 249 11.84 8.15 18.92
N LYS A 250 11.60 6.85 19.14
CA LYS A 250 12.65 5.89 19.53
C LYS A 250 13.76 5.86 18.46
N GLY A 251 15.01 6.08 18.88
CA GLY A 251 16.17 6.18 17.98
C GLY A 251 16.45 7.58 17.42
N PHE A 252 15.61 8.57 17.73
CA PHE A 252 15.75 9.96 17.29
C PHE A 252 15.83 10.93 18.49
N GLY A 253 16.26 12.16 18.22
CA GLY A 253 16.13 13.27 19.18
C GLY A 253 14.74 13.89 19.15
N PHE A 254 14.55 14.99 19.91
CA PHE A 254 13.32 15.77 19.84
C PHE A 254 13.19 16.53 18.51
N TRP A 255 12.00 16.50 17.92
CA TRP A 255 11.59 17.28 16.75
C TRP A 255 10.30 18.04 17.07
N PRO A 256 10.06 19.20 16.43
CA PRO A 256 8.82 19.95 16.65
C PRO A 256 7.65 19.29 15.90
N ALA A 257 6.47 19.29 16.51
CA ALA A 257 5.26 18.68 15.93
C ALA A 257 3.97 19.41 16.35
N LYS A 258 2.91 19.19 15.57
CA LYS A 258 1.53 19.54 15.92
C LYS A 258 0.83 18.31 16.52
N VAL A 259 0.10 18.48 17.61
CA VAL A 259 -0.78 17.45 18.16
C VAL A 259 -2.04 17.33 17.32
N MET A 260 -2.39 16.12 16.91
CA MET A 260 -3.59 15.80 16.15
C MET A 260 -4.70 15.25 17.04
N GLN A 261 -4.34 14.40 18.01
CA GLN A 261 -5.23 13.84 19.05
C GLN A 261 -4.39 13.34 20.24
N LYS A 262 -5.04 13.10 21.39
CA LYS A 262 -4.42 12.62 22.64
C LYS A 262 -5.21 11.43 23.20
N GLU A 263 -4.49 10.43 23.66
CA GLU A 263 -4.94 9.35 24.55
C GLU A 263 -4.10 9.40 25.84
N ASP A 264 -4.53 8.75 26.92
CA ASP A 264 -3.91 8.90 28.24
C ASP A 264 -2.39 8.64 28.25
N ASN A 265 -1.97 7.59 27.54
CA ASN A 265 -0.57 7.13 27.49
C ASN A 265 0.19 7.56 26.23
N GLN A 266 -0.47 8.13 25.22
CA GLN A 266 0.16 8.46 23.94
C GLN A 266 -0.50 9.63 23.20
N VAL A 267 0.33 10.40 22.49
CA VAL A 267 -0.07 11.58 21.72
C VAL A 267 0.20 11.32 20.24
N ASP A 268 -0.81 11.51 19.41
CA ASP A 268 -0.68 11.42 17.95
C ASP A 268 -0.20 12.76 17.41
N VAL A 269 1.02 12.81 16.87
CA VAL A 269 1.67 14.05 16.43
C VAL A 269 2.05 14.00 14.95
N ARG A 270 1.94 15.16 14.30
CA ARG A 270 2.45 15.38 12.95
C ARG A 270 3.65 16.33 12.99
N PHE A 271 4.82 15.81 12.65
CA PHE A 271 6.09 16.54 12.70
C PHE A 271 6.18 17.63 11.63
N PHE A 272 6.92 18.70 11.94
CA PHE A 272 7.38 19.68 10.95
C PHE A 272 8.57 19.13 10.14
N GLY A 273 8.87 19.78 9.02
CA GLY A 273 9.94 19.43 8.11
C GLY A 273 9.53 18.48 6.98
N HIS A 274 10.43 18.31 6.00
CA HIS A 274 10.21 17.78 4.64
C HIS A 274 9.24 16.60 4.43
N HIS A 275 9.13 15.68 5.39
CA HIS A 275 8.29 14.48 5.27
C HIS A 275 6.94 14.56 5.98
N HIS A 276 6.70 15.60 6.80
CA HIS A 276 5.49 15.84 7.60
C HIS A 276 4.91 14.58 8.25
N GLN A 277 5.82 13.79 8.84
CA GLN A 277 5.56 12.43 9.33
C GLN A 277 4.53 12.42 10.45
N ARG A 278 3.77 11.34 10.53
CA ARG A 278 2.72 11.11 11.53
C ARG A 278 3.11 9.93 12.40
N ALA A 279 3.04 10.08 13.72
CA ALA A 279 3.35 9.00 14.66
C ALA A 279 2.62 9.20 16.00
N TRP A 280 2.24 8.07 16.61
CA TRP A 280 1.93 8.00 18.02
C TRP A 280 3.23 8.03 18.83
N ILE A 281 3.29 8.92 19.83
CA ILE A 281 4.43 9.15 20.70
C ILE A 281 3.98 8.97 22.14
N PRO A 282 4.63 8.10 22.94
CA PRO A 282 4.30 7.94 24.35
C PRO A 282 4.38 9.27 25.12
N SER A 283 3.46 9.51 26.05
CA SER A 283 3.31 10.81 26.73
C SER A 283 4.58 11.29 27.44
N GLU A 284 5.43 10.38 27.93
CA GLU A 284 6.73 10.71 28.57
C GLU A 284 7.83 11.15 27.58
N ASN A 285 7.60 10.97 26.28
CA ASN A 285 8.48 11.45 25.20
C ASN A 285 7.97 12.74 24.53
N ILE A 286 7.00 13.41 25.16
CA ILE A 286 6.50 14.75 24.82
C ILE A 286 7.10 15.80 25.78
N GLN A 287 7.39 16.99 25.26
CA GLN A 287 7.79 18.18 26.03
C GLN A 287 7.06 19.41 25.45
N ASP A 288 6.68 20.36 26.32
CA ASP A 288 6.03 21.61 25.92
C ASP A 288 6.91 22.44 24.97
N ILE A 289 6.32 23.11 23.97
CA ILE A 289 7.08 23.84 22.95
C ILE A 289 7.94 24.99 23.51
N THR A 290 7.57 25.55 24.67
CA THR A 290 8.32 26.61 25.37
C THR A 290 9.59 26.12 26.07
N VAL A 291 9.78 24.80 26.21
CA VAL A 291 11.00 24.22 26.80
C VAL A 291 12.23 24.63 26.00
N ASN A 292 13.22 25.20 26.69
CA ASN A 292 14.43 25.70 26.06
C ASN A 292 15.16 24.58 25.28
N ILE A 293 15.25 24.76 23.96
CA ILE A 293 15.76 23.80 22.97
C ILE A 293 17.23 23.36 23.19
N HIS A 294 18.00 24.08 24.02
CA HIS A 294 19.36 23.70 24.39
C HIS A 294 19.40 22.63 25.47
N ARG A 295 18.30 22.44 26.23
CA ARG A 295 18.15 21.38 27.24
C ARG A 295 17.66 20.05 26.66
N LEU A 296 17.18 20.04 25.41
CA LEU A 296 16.64 18.86 24.74
C LEU A 296 17.73 18.09 23.97
N HIS A 297 17.65 16.76 23.99
CA HIS A 297 18.53 15.91 23.17
C HIS A 297 18.11 15.99 21.69
N VAL A 298 18.83 16.79 20.91
CA VAL A 298 18.50 17.10 19.50
C VAL A 298 19.69 16.93 18.56
N LYS A 299 19.50 16.19 17.45
CA LYS A 299 20.49 16.08 16.37
C LYS A 299 20.25 17.21 15.37
N ARG A 300 21.03 18.30 15.48
CA ARG A 300 20.91 19.57 14.71
C ARG A 300 21.25 19.47 13.21
N SER A 301 20.71 18.45 12.55
CA SER A 301 20.80 18.22 11.11
C SER A 301 20.12 19.32 10.29
N MET A 302 20.43 19.42 8.99
CA MET A 302 19.79 20.40 8.10
C MET A 302 18.28 20.18 7.95
N GLY A 303 17.79 18.93 8.06
CA GLY A 303 16.35 18.63 8.09
C GLY A 303 15.68 19.13 9.37
N TRP A 304 16.35 18.98 10.52
CA TRP A 304 15.86 19.45 11.82
C TRP A 304 15.83 20.98 11.89
N LYS A 305 16.84 21.66 11.34
CA LYS A 305 16.83 23.14 11.21
C LYS A 305 15.61 23.61 10.42
N LYS A 306 15.38 23.06 9.22
CA LYS A 306 14.20 23.36 8.40
C LYS A 306 12.86 23.11 9.10
N ALA A 307 12.77 22.09 9.98
CA ALA A 307 11.58 21.85 10.78
C ALA A 307 11.36 22.93 11.86
N CYS A 308 12.44 23.51 12.41
CA CYS A 308 12.36 24.65 13.33
C CYS A 308 12.04 25.95 12.58
N ASP A 309 12.60 26.15 11.39
CA ASP A 309 12.29 27.29 10.52
C ASP A 309 10.80 27.30 10.10
N GLU A 310 10.24 26.13 9.79
CA GLU A 310 8.81 25.94 9.48
C GLU A 310 7.91 26.12 10.72
N LEU A 311 8.37 25.70 11.91
CA LEU A 311 7.69 25.97 13.18
C LEU A 311 7.58 27.48 13.47
N GLU A 312 8.68 28.23 13.38
CA GLU A 312 8.65 29.68 13.64
C GLU A 312 7.77 30.39 12.59
N LEU A 313 7.80 29.96 11.33
CA LEU A 313 6.89 30.49 10.31
C LEU A 313 5.41 30.19 10.63
N HIS A 314 5.11 29.01 11.18
CA HIS A 314 3.77 28.67 11.67
C HIS A 314 3.36 29.53 12.88
N GLN A 315 4.25 29.69 13.87
CA GLN A 315 4.02 30.55 15.04
C GLN A 315 3.87 32.03 14.63
N ARG A 316 4.58 32.48 13.59
CA ARG A 316 4.36 33.79 12.97
C ARG A 316 2.97 33.89 12.33
N PHE A 317 2.53 32.90 11.55
CA PHE A 317 1.19 32.92 10.94
C PHE A 317 0.07 32.87 12.00
N LEU A 318 0.29 32.18 13.13
CA LEU A 318 -0.59 32.23 14.30
C LEU A 318 -0.68 33.66 14.89
N ARG A 319 0.45 34.34 15.10
CA ARG A 319 0.51 35.72 15.61
C ARG A 319 -0.07 36.75 14.62
N GLU A 320 0.07 36.52 13.32
CA GLU A 320 -0.49 37.36 12.25
C GLU A 320 -1.99 37.10 11.96
N GLY A 321 -2.60 36.06 12.55
CA GLY A 321 -3.96 35.64 12.18
C GLY A 321 -4.10 35.17 10.73
N ARG A 322 -3.01 34.72 10.10
CA ARG A 322 -2.91 34.42 8.67
C ARG A 322 -3.50 33.03 8.35
N PHE A 323 -4.82 32.93 8.33
CA PHE A 323 -5.53 31.72 7.88
C PHE A 323 -5.45 31.54 6.36
N TRP A 324 -5.59 30.28 5.91
CA TRP A 324 -5.69 29.96 4.49
C TRP A 324 -7.08 30.31 3.95
N LYS A 325 -7.15 31.18 2.93
CA LYS A 325 -8.37 31.43 2.13
C LYS A 325 -8.32 30.66 0.81
N SER A 326 -9.45 30.10 0.39
CA SER A 326 -9.55 29.39 -0.90
C SER A 326 -9.95 30.35 -2.02
N LYS A 327 -9.34 30.19 -3.21
CA LYS A 327 -9.42 31.14 -4.34
C LYS A 327 -10.78 31.19 -5.09
N ASN A 328 -11.88 30.95 -4.37
CA ASN A 328 -13.26 31.02 -4.86
C ASN A 328 -14.06 32.21 -4.29
N GLU A 329 -13.56 32.88 -3.25
CA GLU A 329 -14.20 34.06 -2.62
C GLU A 329 -13.82 35.37 -3.33
N ASP A 330 -12.69 35.34 -4.08
CA ASP A 330 -11.98 36.40 -4.80
C ASP A 330 -12.74 36.96 -6.04
N LYS A 331 -14.08 37.00 -5.97
CA LYS A 331 -15.01 37.52 -7.00
C LYS A 331 -16.29 38.15 -6.43
N GLY A 332 -16.33 38.44 -5.12
CA GLY A 332 -17.51 39.00 -4.45
C GLY A 332 -17.35 40.42 -3.88
N GLU A 333 -16.12 40.92 -3.73
CA GLU A 333 -15.81 42.04 -2.82
C GLU A 333 -14.91 43.12 -3.48
N GLU A 334 -15.09 43.38 -4.78
CA GLU A 334 -14.44 44.50 -5.51
C GLU A 334 -15.43 45.62 -5.95
N GLU A 335 -16.66 45.66 -5.41
CA GLU A 335 -17.63 46.77 -5.64
C GLU A 335 -18.17 47.41 -4.34
N ALA A 336 -17.41 47.32 -3.25
CA ALA A 336 -17.43 48.24 -2.11
C ALA A 336 -16.09 48.06 -1.36
N GLU A 337 -15.31 49.08 -1.02
CA GLU A 337 -15.65 50.50 -0.86
C GLU A 337 -14.76 51.41 -1.74
N SER A 338 -15.35 52.44 -2.35
CA SER A 338 -14.59 53.60 -2.84
C SER A 338 -15.38 54.90 -2.66
N SER A 339 -14.94 55.73 -1.71
CA SER A 339 -15.31 57.15 -1.55
C SER A 339 -14.44 57.77 -0.45
N ILE A 340 -14.17 59.08 -0.59
CA ILE A 340 -13.38 59.98 0.29
C ILE A 340 -11.91 59.58 0.54
N SER A 341 -10.88 60.40 0.24
CA SER A 341 -10.82 61.69 -0.47
C SER A 341 -9.42 61.95 -1.07
N SER A 342 -9.41 62.65 -2.22
CA SER A 342 -8.56 63.79 -2.65
C SER A 342 -7.38 64.25 -1.76
N THR A 343 -6.22 64.76 -2.24
CA THR A 343 -5.61 65.10 -3.56
C THR A 343 -4.09 65.34 -3.31
N SER A 344 -3.12 65.14 -4.22
CA SER A 344 -2.69 66.05 -5.32
C SER A 344 -1.40 65.57 -6.02
N ASN A 345 -1.06 66.20 -7.16
CA ASN A 345 0.21 66.32 -7.92
C ASN A 345 1.59 66.18 -7.18
N GLU A 346 2.76 65.97 -7.82
CA GLU A 346 3.15 66.12 -9.25
C GLU A 346 4.32 65.20 -9.72
N GLN A 347 4.85 65.44 -10.94
CA GLN A 347 5.94 64.70 -11.60
C GLN A 347 7.33 65.35 -11.37
N LEU A 348 8.45 64.60 -11.49
CA LEU A 348 9.52 64.78 -12.51
C LEU A 348 10.88 64.06 -12.24
N LYS A 349 11.40 63.44 -13.32
CA LYS A 349 12.81 63.24 -13.80
C LYS A 349 14.07 63.12 -12.89
N VAL A 350 14.75 61.96 -13.05
CA VAL A 350 16.16 61.75 -13.53
C VAL A 350 17.38 62.42 -12.84
N THR A 351 18.32 61.60 -12.34
CA THR A 351 19.80 61.62 -12.63
C THR A 351 20.51 60.38 -11.97
N GLN A 352 21.16 59.49 -12.73
CA GLN A 352 22.63 59.32 -13.00
C GLN A 352 23.46 58.46 -12.01
N GLU A 353 24.29 57.53 -12.55
CA GLU A 353 25.45 56.92 -11.85
C GLU A 353 26.61 57.93 -11.71
N PRO A 354 27.67 57.63 -10.92
CA PRO A 354 28.85 57.07 -11.60
C PRO A 354 29.58 55.92 -10.85
N ARG A 355 30.38 55.16 -11.60
CA ARG A 355 31.16 54.00 -11.16
C ARG A 355 32.52 54.36 -10.57
N ALA A 356 33.05 53.49 -9.70
CA ALA A 356 34.50 53.31 -9.52
C ALA A 356 34.88 51.83 -9.35
N LYS A 357 36.02 51.40 -9.94
CA LYS A 357 36.58 50.04 -9.82
C LYS A 357 38.12 50.07 -9.71
N LYS A 358 38.65 49.36 -8.71
CA LYS A 358 39.97 48.67 -8.58
C LYS A 358 39.91 48.02 -7.18
N GLY A 359 40.34 46.80 -6.89
CA GLY A 359 41.49 46.02 -7.39
C GLY A 359 42.51 45.93 -6.25
N ARG A 360 43.16 44.81 -5.91
CA ARG A 360 43.52 43.62 -6.73
C ARG A 360 44.21 42.56 -5.85
N ARG A 361 43.92 41.24 -6.03
CA ARG A 361 44.79 40.06 -5.67
C ARG A 361 45.12 39.83 -4.17
N ASN A 362 45.61 38.66 -3.71
CA ASN A 362 45.51 37.25 -4.16
C ASN A 362 45.96 36.32 -3.01
N GLN A 363 45.31 35.17 -2.79
CA GLN A 363 45.92 33.82 -2.77
C GLN A 363 44.96 32.77 -2.15
N SER A 364 45.13 31.52 -2.61
CA SER A 364 44.63 30.31 -1.95
C SER A 364 45.85 29.51 -1.50
N MET A 365 45.74 28.78 -0.38
CA MET A 365 46.72 27.80 0.06
C MET A 365 46.00 26.56 0.59
N GLU A 366 46.38 25.39 0.10
CA GLU A 366 46.01 24.10 0.69
C GLU A 366 46.94 23.77 1.85
N LEU A 367 46.43 23.15 2.91
CA LEU A 367 47.25 22.48 3.93
C LEU A 367 46.63 21.13 4.30
N LYS A 368 47.48 20.09 4.31
CA LYS A 368 47.20 18.76 4.89
C LYS A 368 47.74 18.69 6.31
N LYS A 369 47.04 17.95 7.17
CA LYS A 369 47.53 16.97 8.20
C LYS A 369 46.37 16.71 9.17
N GLU A 370 45.88 15.47 9.27
CA GLU A 370 46.26 14.37 10.20
C GLU A 370 45.28 14.26 11.36
N GLU A 371 44.97 13.02 11.76
CA GLU A 371 44.28 12.71 13.02
C GLU A 371 45.28 12.76 14.19
N PRO A 372 44.79 12.75 15.44
CA PRO A 372 44.77 11.44 16.11
C PRO A 372 43.51 11.17 16.96
N GLU A 373 43.12 9.90 17.04
CA GLU A 373 42.40 9.37 18.21
C GLU A 373 43.36 9.23 19.41
N PRO A 374 42.83 9.27 20.65
CA PRO A 374 43.43 8.55 21.76
C PRO A 374 42.54 7.40 22.26
N GLU A 375 43.20 6.30 22.64
CA GLU A 375 42.60 5.08 23.18
C GLU A 375 41.99 5.30 24.58
N THR A 376 41.10 4.41 25.05
CA THR A 376 41.44 3.46 26.14
C THR A 376 40.29 2.50 26.52
N GLU A 377 40.58 1.20 26.36
CA GLU A 377 40.36 0.07 27.28
C GLU A 377 38.98 -0.40 27.82
N ALA A 378 38.73 -1.69 27.53
CA ALA A 378 38.22 -2.75 28.42
C ALA A 378 36.74 -2.73 28.88
N VAL A 379 36.10 -3.83 29.30
CA VAL A 379 36.53 -5.19 29.72
C VAL A 379 35.59 -6.21 29.02
N SER A 380 36.00 -7.19 28.20
CA SER A 380 36.77 -8.44 28.41
C SER A 380 35.99 -9.66 28.95
N SER A 381 36.47 -10.87 28.62
CA SER A 381 35.94 -12.23 28.91
C SER A 381 34.62 -12.62 28.22
N SER A 382 34.33 -13.84 27.74
CA SER A 382 34.98 -15.17 27.61
C SER A 382 33.81 -16.14 27.24
N GLN A 383 33.88 -17.35 26.68
CA GLN A 383 34.90 -18.32 26.21
C GLN A 383 34.12 -19.21 25.15
N GLU A 384 34.62 -20.16 24.35
CA GLU A 384 35.95 -20.75 24.10
C GLU A 384 36.12 -21.12 22.60
N ILE A 385 36.43 -22.38 22.27
CA ILE A 385 36.85 -22.88 20.93
C ILE A 385 36.35 -24.35 20.75
N PRO A 386 36.47 -25.00 19.57
CA PRO A 386 37.66 -25.82 19.29
C PRO A 386 38.26 -25.70 17.86
N THR A 387 39.51 -26.14 17.71
CA THR A 387 40.38 -26.13 16.51
C THR A 387 40.46 -27.51 15.82
N MET A 388 41.09 -27.81 14.66
CA MET A 388 41.97 -27.15 13.66
C MET A 388 41.84 -28.00 12.33
N PRO A 389 42.83 -28.24 11.43
CA PRO A 389 43.73 -27.37 10.65
C PRO A 389 43.73 -27.64 9.10
N GLN A 390 44.68 -26.97 8.41
CA GLN A 390 45.32 -27.26 7.10
C GLN A 390 44.90 -26.42 5.85
N PRO A 391 45.83 -26.11 4.90
CA PRO A 391 45.68 -25.00 3.94
C PRO A 391 45.89 -25.34 2.45
N ILE A 392 45.39 -24.49 1.53
CA ILE A 392 45.80 -24.50 0.10
C ILE A 392 46.04 -23.08 -0.44
N GLU A 393 47.29 -22.88 -0.87
CA GLU A 393 47.86 -22.05 -1.97
C GLU A 393 47.15 -20.81 -2.54
N LYS A 394 47.97 -19.77 -2.80
CA LYS A 394 47.73 -18.77 -3.87
C LYS A 394 48.81 -18.95 -4.95
N VAL A 395 48.39 -19.27 -6.18
CA VAL A 395 49.30 -19.46 -7.31
C VAL A 395 49.92 -18.14 -7.74
N SER A 396 51.23 -18.14 -7.98
CA SER A 396 51.99 -17.00 -8.53
C SER A 396 52.31 -17.25 -10.01
N VAL A 397 52.09 -16.25 -10.87
CA VAL A 397 52.56 -16.28 -12.27
C VAL A 397 53.69 -15.28 -12.44
N SER A 398 54.82 -15.75 -12.96
CA SER A 398 56.04 -14.96 -13.16
C SER A 398 56.36 -14.84 -14.64
N THR A 399 56.61 -13.61 -15.11
CA THR A 399 57.22 -13.32 -16.41
C THR A 399 58.62 -12.77 -16.21
N GLN A 400 59.61 -13.68 -16.20
CA GLN A 400 61.02 -13.29 -16.11
C GLN A 400 61.48 -12.56 -17.38
N THR A 401 62.12 -11.41 -17.22
CA THR A 401 63.18 -10.98 -18.14
C THR A 401 64.41 -10.59 -17.32
N LYS A 402 65.58 -11.10 -17.72
CA LYS A 402 66.80 -11.07 -16.89
C LYS A 402 67.54 -9.75 -17.05
N LYS A 403 68.08 -9.19 -15.95
CA LYS A 403 69.24 -8.29 -16.04
C LYS A 403 70.45 -9.12 -16.47
N LEU A 404 71.15 -8.67 -17.51
CA LEU A 404 72.52 -9.07 -17.79
C LEU A 404 73.37 -7.81 -18.00
N SER A 405 74.51 -7.77 -17.33
CA SER A 405 75.52 -6.73 -17.47
C SER A 405 76.50 -7.11 -18.58
N ALA A 406 76.63 -6.28 -19.62
CA ALA A 406 77.63 -6.48 -20.67
C ALA A 406 78.24 -5.16 -21.15
N SER A 407 79.54 -5.23 -21.45
CA SER A 407 80.47 -4.17 -21.82
C SER A 407 79.99 -3.13 -22.85
N SER A 408 80.48 -1.89 -22.71
CA SER A 408 80.42 -0.87 -23.77
C SER A 408 81.47 -1.14 -24.87
N PRO A 409 81.10 -1.21 -26.16
CA PRO A 409 82.08 -1.25 -27.24
C PRO A 409 82.80 0.10 -27.37
N LYS A 410 84.09 0.15 -27.05
CA LYS A 410 84.97 1.24 -27.48
C LYS A 410 85.25 1.09 -28.98
N MET A 411 84.64 1.91 -29.82
CA MET A 411 85.16 2.14 -31.18
C MET A 411 86.12 3.33 -31.16
N LEU A 412 87.37 3.08 -31.51
CA LEU A 412 88.40 4.11 -31.67
C LEU A 412 88.18 4.89 -32.97
N HIS A 413 88.64 6.14 -33.01
CA HIS A 413 88.59 6.98 -34.20
C HIS A 413 89.30 6.33 -35.40
N ARG A 414 88.62 6.28 -36.56
CA ARG A 414 89.32 6.29 -37.85
C ARG A 414 89.27 7.72 -38.38
N SER A 415 90.39 8.43 -38.25
CA SER A 415 90.54 9.77 -38.79
C SER A 415 90.61 9.73 -40.32
N THR A 416 89.54 10.14 -40.99
CA THR A 416 89.60 10.52 -42.40
C THR A 416 89.99 11.99 -42.46
N GLN A 417 91.24 12.28 -42.84
CA GLN A 417 91.61 13.64 -43.24
C GLN A 417 90.97 13.93 -44.60
N THR A 418 90.27 15.06 -44.68
CA THR A 418 89.94 15.74 -45.93
C THR A 418 90.34 17.18 -45.75
N SER A 419 91.31 17.63 -46.55
CA SER A 419 91.68 19.04 -46.65
C SER A 419 90.55 19.86 -47.28
N ASN A 420 90.72 21.18 -47.29
CA ASN A 420 90.04 22.17 -48.16
C ASN A 420 89.39 21.59 -49.44
N ASP A 421 88.19 22.01 -49.87
CA ASP A 421 87.54 23.32 -49.68
C ASP A 421 86.02 23.24 -49.45
N GLY A 422 85.43 24.36 -49.02
CA GLY A 422 83.97 24.59 -49.06
C GLY A 422 83.34 24.92 -47.70
N VAL A 423 83.15 26.21 -47.42
CA VAL A 423 82.43 26.66 -46.22
C VAL A 423 80.92 26.40 -46.38
N CYS A 424 80.39 25.36 -45.74
CA CYS A 424 79.01 25.44 -45.28
C CYS A 424 78.97 26.38 -44.07
N GLN A 425 78.43 27.58 -44.25
CA GLN A 425 78.11 28.45 -43.11
C GLN A 425 77.17 27.73 -42.14
N ASN A 426 77.24 28.07 -40.85
CA ASN A 426 76.63 27.37 -39.70
C ASN A 426 75.08 27.35 -39.69
N MET A 427 74.48 26.73 -40.71
CA MET A 427 73.05 26.52 -40.87
C MET A 427 72.72 25.10 -41.39
N CYS A 428 73.65 24.37 -42.03
CA CYS A 428 73.39 22.98 -42.41
C CYS A 428 73.32 22.05 -41.18
N HIS A 429 74.34 22.09 -40.31
CA HIS A 429 74.40 21.26 -39.11
C HIS A 429 73.27 21.57 -38.13
N ASP A 430 73.11 22.84 -37.71
CA ASP A 430 72.15 23.23 -36.69
C ASP A 430 70.69 23.02 -37.12
N LYS A 431 70.39 23.16 -38.42
CA LYS A 431 69.07 22.80 -38.97
C LYS A 431 68.81 21.30 -38.86
N TYR A 432 69.82 20.45 -39.11
CA TYR A 432 69.70 19.00 -38.98
C TYR A 432 69.58 18.57 -37.51
N THR A 433 70.40 19.13 -36.61
CA THR A 433 70.32 18.90 -35.16
C THR A 433 68.98 19.34 -34.59
N LYS A 434 68.44 20.49 -35.05
CA LYS A 434 67.11 20.96 -34.66
C LYS A 434 66.01 20.02 -35.15
N ILE A 435 66.02 19.62 -36.43
CA ILE A 435 65.04 18.66 -36.98
C ILE A 435 65.08 17.34 -36.21
N PHE A 436 66.27 16.83 -35.86
CA PHE A 436 66.42 15.61 -35.08
C PHE A 436 65.87 15.75 -33.66
N ASN A 437 66.11 16.88 -32.97
CA ASN A 437 65.55 17.13 -31.65
C ASN A 437 64.02 17.36 -31.70
N ASP A 438 63.51 18.12 -32.67
CA ASP A 438 62.08 18.32 -32.89
C ASP A 438 61.36 16.98 -33.19
N PHE A 439 61.99 16.08 -33.93
CA PHE A 439 61.49 14.71 -34.16
C PHE A 439 61.53 13.85 -32.90
N LYS A 440 62.64 13.88 -32.15
CA LYS A 440 62.84 13.15 -30.89
C LYS A 440 61.82 13.57 -29.82
N ASP A 441 61.52 14.86 -29.72
CA ASP A 441 60.56 15.38 -28.74
C ASP A 441 59.10 15.20 -29.18
N ARG A 442 58.80 15.19 -30.50
CA ARG A 442 57.53 14.67 -31.02
C ARG A 442 57.34 13.19 -30.66
N MET A 443 58.32 12.34 -30.94
CA MET A 443 58.29 10.91 -30.58
C MET A 443 58.07 10.69 -29.07
N LYS A 444 58.73 11.45 -28.20
CA LYS A 444 58.45 11.42 -26.74
C LYS A 444 57.02 11.86 -26.42
N ALA A 445 56.55 12.95 -27.02
CA ALA A 445 55.21 13.48 -26.76
C ALA A 445 54.11 12.52 -27.24
N ASP A 446 54.32 11.84 -28.36
CA ASP A 446 53.40 10.86 -28.92
C ASP A 446 53.42 9.55 -28.12
N HIS A 447 54.61 9.03 -27.76
CA HIS A 447 54.72 7.91 -26.81
C HIS A 447 54.06 8.22 -25.46
N LYS A 448 54.23 9.44 -24.93
CA LYS A 448 53.58 9.88 -23.69
C LYS A 448 52.06 9.94 -23.83
N ARG A 449 51.54 10.53 -24.92
CA ARG A 449 50.11 10.57 -25.21
C ARG A 449 49.50 9.18 -25.37
N GLU A 450 50.21 8.27 -26.04
CA GLU A 450 49.77 6.89 -26.23
C GLU A 450 49.78 6.10 -24.92
N THR A 451 50.83 6.24 -24.11
CA THR A 451 50.89 5.65 -22.76
C THR A 451 49.74 6.14 -21.90
N GLU A 452 49.46 7.46 -21.88
CA GLU A 452 48.34 8.03 -21.15
C GLU A 452 46.96 7.63 -21.72
N ARG A 453 46.86 7.26 -23.00
CA ARG A 453 45.63 6.76 -23.61
C ARG A 453 45.37 5.33 -23.16
N VAL A 454 46.34 4.43 -23.38
CA VAL A 454 46.25 3.01 -23.00
C VAL A 454 46.02 2.85 -21.49
N VAL A 455 46.68 3.65 -20.64
CA VAL A 455 46.45 3.64 -19.19
C VAL A 455 45.03 4.11 -18.83
N ARG A 456 44.47 5.14 -19.49
CA ARG A 456 43.09 5.58 -19.24
C ARG A 456 42.07 4.55 -19.70
N GLU A 457 42.24 3.96 -20.87
CA GLU A 457 41.37 2.92 -21.41
C GLU A 457 41.40 1.65 -20.54
N ALA A 458 42.58 1.24 -20.05
CA ALA A 458 42.71 0.12 -19.12
C ALA A 458 42.07 0.39 -17.74
N VAL A 459 42.24 1.60 -17.18
CA VAL A 459 41.65 1.98 -15.88
C VAL A 459 40.13 2.05 -15.95
N GLU A 460 39.54 2.66 -16.99
CA GLU A 460 38.08 2.74 -17.09
C GLU A 460 37.46 1.37 -17.42
N LYS A 461 38.15 0.52 -18.20
CA LYS A 461 37.74 -0.89 -18.38
C LYS A 461 37.71 -1.64 -17.05
N LEU A 462 38.81 -1.63 -16.29
CA LEU A 462 38.90 -2.30 -14.98
C LEU A 462 37.84 -1.78 -14.01
N ARG A 463 37.53 -0.48 -14.07
CA ARG A 463 36.46 0.15 -13.28
C ARG A 463 35.07 -0.39 -13.64
N THR A 464 34.77 -0.55 -14.92
CA THR A 464 33.48 -1.15 -15.34
C THR A 464 33.38 -2.62 -14.96
N GLU A 465 34.49 -3.37 -15.03
CA GLU A 465 34.55 -4.78 -14.62
C GLU A 465 34.32 -4.93 -13.10
N MET A 466 34.98 -4.10 -12.27
CA MET A 466 34.78 -4.13 -10.81
C MET A 466 33.39 -3.65 -10.37
N GLU A 467 32.81 -2.63 -11.01
CA GLU A 467 31.46 -2.16 -10.67
C GLU A 467 30.39 -3.20 -11.06
N GLU A 468 30.64 -3.98 -12.13
CA GLU A 468 29.80 -5.13 -12.49
C GLU A 468 29.95 -6.30 -11.51
N GLU A 469 31.17 -6.68 -11.13
CA GLU A 469 31.42 -7.73 -10.13
C GLU A 469 30.75 -7.38 -8.79
N LYS A 470 30.92 -6.14 -8.33
CA LYS A 470 30.24 -5.56 -7.16
C LYS A 470 28.71 -5.64 -7.29
N ARG A 471 28.15 -5.31 -8.46
CA ARG A 471 26.71 -5.42 -8.72
C ARG A 471 26.22 -6.86 -8.63
N GLN A 472 26.98 -7.82 -9.16
CA GLN A 472 26.67 -9.24 -9.07
C GLN A 472 26.79 -9.78 -7.64
N ALA A 473 27.81 -9.35 -6.89
CA ALA A 473 27.99 -9.70 -5.48
C ALA A 473 26.83 -9.17 -4.60
N VAL A 474 26.41 -7.92 -4.81
CA VAL A 474 25.24 -7.33 -4.13
C VAL A 474 23.96 -8.09 -4.48
N ASN A 475 23.71 -8.38 -5.77
CA ASN A 475 22.54 -9.14 -6.19
C ASN A 475 22.50 -10.55 -5.56
N LYS A 476 23.64 -11.24 -5.48
CA LYS A 476 23.78 -12.55 -4.84
C LYS A 476 23.54 -12.49 -3.32
N ALA A 477 24.05 -11.45 -2.65
CA ALA A 477 23.82 -11.23 -1.22
C ALA A 477 22.33 -10.95 -0.93
N VAL A 478 21.67 -10.11 -1.73
CA VAL A 478 20.23 -9.81 -1.62
C VAL A 478 19.39 -11.06 -1.86
N ALA A 479 19.69 -11.85 -2.91
CA ALA A 479 18.97 -13.09 -3.18
C ALA A 479 19.09 -14.13 -2.04
N ASN A 480 20.28 -14.26 -1.45
CA ASN A 480 20.49 -15.12 -0.28
C ASN A 480 19.70 -14.63 0.94
N ALA A 481 19.78 -13.33 1.25
CA ALA A 481 19.08 -12.73 2.38
C ALA A 481 17.55 -12.84 2.25
N GLN A 482 17.01 -12.63 1.05
CA GLN A 482 15.60 -12.83 0.74
C GLN A 482 15.19 -14.30 0.97
N GLY A 483 15.96 -15.25 0.44
CA GLY A 483 15.71 -16.68 0.64
C GLY A 483 15.75 -17.14 2.10
N GLU A 484 16.59 -16.51 2.94
CA GLU A 484 16.56 -16.74 4.39
C GLU A 484 15.33 -16.13 5.08
N MET A 485 14.94 -14.92 4.71
CA MET A 485 13.76 -14.24 5.24
C MET A 485 12.49 -15.03 4.90
N ASP A 486 12.37 -15.54 3.67
CA ASP A 486 11.22 -16.34 3.23
C ASP A 486 11.15 -17.69 3.95
N ARG A 487 12.29 -18.35 4.20
CA ARG A 487 12.36 -19.57 5.03
C ARG A 487 11.91 -19.30 6.48
N LYS A 488 12.43 -18.25 7.11
CA LYS A 488 12.05 -17.84 8.48
C LYS A 488 10.56 -17.47 8.56
N CYS A 489 10.05 -16.72 7.58
CA CYS A 489 8.64 -16.37 7.44
C CYS A 489 7.75 -17.62 7.31
N LYS A 490 8.12 -18.56 6.44
CA LYS A 490 7.40 -19.84 6.27
C LYS A 490 7.38 -20.64 7.57
N GLN A 491 8.52 -20.80 8.25
CA GLN A 491 8.63 -21.55 9.50
C GLN A 491 7.74 -20.97 10.62
N VAL A 492 7.75 -19.64 10.79
CA VAL A 492 6.86 -18.95 11.76
C VAL A 492 5.39 -19.13 11.38
N LYS A 493 5.05 -19.05 10.08
CA LYS A 493 3.68 -19.24 9.58
C LYS A 493 3.18 -20.68 9.74
N GLU A 494 4.06 -21.67 9.68
CA GLU A 494 3.73 -23.08 9.91
C GLU A 494 3.56 -23.37 11.40
N LYS A 495 4.49 -22.94 12.27
CA LYS A 495 4.34 -23.05 13.73
C LYS A 495 3.06 -22.40 14.27
N CYS A 496 2.74 -21.19 13.80
CA CYS A 496 1.52 -20.48 14.19
C CYS A 496 0.24 -21.22 13.77
N LYS A 497 0.25 -21.94 12.62
CA LYS A 497 -0.87 -22.82 12.24
C LYS A 497 -1.00 -24.03 13.15
N GLU A 498 0.11 -24.64 13.56
CA GLU A 498 0.12 -25.80 14.46
C GLU A 498 -0.44 -25.41 15.85
N GLU A 499 0.04 -24.29 16.40
CA GLU A 499 -0.46 -23.71 17.66
C GLU A 499 -1.97 -23.41 17.59
N PHE A 500 -2.44 -22.82 16.48
CA PHE A 500 -3.86 -22.55 16.25
C PHE A 500 -4.72 -23.81 16.10
N LEU A 501 -4.22 -24.84 15.42
CA LEU A 501 -4.93 -26.11 15.24
C LEU A 501 -5.07 -26.89 16.55
N GLU A 502 -4.04 -26.87 17.41
CA GLU A 502 -4.10 -27.52 18.71
C GLU A 502 -5.05 -26.79 19.67
N GLU A 503 -5.11 -25.45 19.64
CA GLU A 503 -6.10 -24.69 20.43
C GLU A 503 -7.54 -24.94 19.93
N ILE A 504 -7.77 -25.03 18.61
CA ILE A 504 -9.08 -25.47 18.06
C ILE A 504 -9.44 -26.88 18.56
N LYS A 505 -8.49 -27.82 18.57
CA LYS A 505 -8.68 -29.20 19.04
C LYS A 505 -8.98 -29.25 20.54
N LYS A 506 -8.32 -28.41 21.34
CA LYS A 506 -8.58 -28.20 22.78
C LYS A 506 -9.98 -27.63 23.03
N LEU A 507 -10.37 -26.57 22.33
CA LEU A 507 -11.72 -25.98 22.40
C LEU A 507 -12.81 -26.98 21.97
N ALA A 508 -12.58 -27.75 20.91
CA ALA A 508 -13.50 -28.81 20.48
C ALA A 508 -13.64 -29.94 21.53
N GLY A 509 -12.55 -30.29 22.21
CA GLY A 509 -12.55 -31.22 23.35
C GLY A 509 -13.36 -30.69 24.54
N GLN A 510 -13.11 -29.45 24.95
CA GLN A 510 -13.86 -28.77 26.01
C GLN A 510 -15.36 -28.67 25.68
N HIS A 511 -15.71 -28.27 24.46
CA HIS A 511 -17.11 -28.20 24.01
C HIS A 511 -17.77 -29.59 24.02
N LYS A 512 -17.08 -30.65 23.59
CA LYS A 512 -17.59 -32.03 23.66
C LYS A 512 -17.82 -32.49 25.11
N GLN A 513 -16.96 -32.09 26.04
CA GLN A 513 -17.14 -32.34 27.48
C GLN A 513 -18.34 -31.57 28.05
N LEU A 514 -18.47 -30.28 27.72
CA LEU A 514 -19.58 -29.43 28.13
C LEU A 514 -20.92 -30.00 27.64
N ILE A 515 -21.05 -30.34 26.36
CA ILE A 515 -22.25 -30.99 25.79
C ILE A 515 -22.56 -32.33 26.49
N SER A 516 -21.55 -33.07 26.96
CA SER A 516 -21.76 -34.29 27.76
C SER A 516 -22.30 -33.99 29.17
N GLN A 517 -21.89 -32.88 29.79
CA GLN A 517 -22.44 -32.40 31.05
C GLN A 517 -23.87 -31.85 30.87
N THR A 518 -24.12 -31.06 29.83
CA THR A 518 -25.47 -30.56 29.47
C THR A 518 -26.47 -31.70 29.31
N LYS A 519 -26.09 -32.78 28.60
CA LYS A 519 -26.94 -33.96 28.40
C LYS A 519 -27.24 -34.78 29.66
N LYS A 520 -26.56 -34.52 30.79
CA LYS A 520 -26.80 -35.20 32.08
C LYS A 520 -27.70 -34.41 33.04
N LYS A 521 -28.06 -33.17 32.68
CA LYS A 521 -28.86 -32.26 33.50
C LYS A 521 -30.25 -32.04 32.88
N GLN A 522 -31.13 -31.38 33.64
CA GLN A 522 -32.42 -30.87 33.14
C GLN A 522 -32.37 -29.35 33.10
N TRP A 523 -32.99 -28.75 32.08
CA TRP A 523 -32.84 -27.33 31.77
C TRP A 523 -34.20 -26.65 31.62
N CYS A 524 -34.25 -25.37 31.96
CA CYS A 524 -35.44 -24.55 31.95
C CYS A 524 -35.80 -24.21 30.51
N TYR A 525 -36.96 -24.68 30.03
CA TYR A 525 -37.37 -24.47 28.63
C TYR A 525 -37.49 -22.97 28.25
N ASN A 526 -37.68 -22.09 29.24
CA ASN A 526 -37.91 -20.65 29.05
C ASN A 526 -36.63 -19.79 29.08
N CYS A 527 -35.56 -20.25 29.74
CA CYS A 527 -34.37 -19.41 30.00
C CYS A 527 -33.05 -20.19 30.12
N GLU A 528 -33.02 -21.47 29.74
CA GLU A 528 -31.84 -22.35 29.66
C GLU A 528 -31.06 -22.61 30.95
N GLU A 529 -31.40 -21.97 32.08
CA GLU A 529 -30.91 -22.27 33.44
C GLU A 529 -31.27 -23.69 33.91
N GLU A 530 -30.56 -24.22 34.91
CA GLU A 530 -30.81 -25.57 35.43
C GLU A 530 -32.21 -25.70 36.06
N ALA A 531 -32.95 -26.75 35.70
CA ALA A 531 -34.35 -26.92 36.08
C ALA A 531 -34.54 -27.74 37.36
N MET A 532 -35.41 -27.24 38.23
CA MET A 532 -35.82 -27.88 39.49
C MET A 532 -37.27 -28.42 39.45
N TYR A 533 -38.13 -27.82 38.61
CA TYR A 533 -39.56 -28.13 38.54
C TYR A 533 -39.90 -28.87 37.25
N HIS A 534 -40.35 -30.13 37.35
CA HIS A 534 -40.79 -30.90 36.19
C HIS A 534 -42.27 -30.66 35.85
N CYS A 535 -42.58 -30.41 34.58
CA CYS A 535 -43.96 -30.25 34.11
C CYS A 535 -44.47 -31.50 33.37
N CYS A 536 -43.84 -31.84 32.25
CA CYS A 536 -44.06 -33.09 31.50
C CYS A 536 -42.84 -33.41 30.60
N TRP A 537 -42.91 -34.45 29.78
CA TRP A 537 -41.82 -34.87 28.88
C TRP A 537 -41.22 -33.69 28.08
N ASN A 538 -39.90 -33.53 28.18
CA ASN A 538 -39.13 -32.43 27.58
C ASN A 538 -39.64 -31.01 27.93
N THR A 539 -40.25 -30.83 29.10
CA THR A 539 -40.56 -29.49 29.65
C THR A 539 -40.39 -29.46 31.17
N SER A 540 -39.33 -28.77 31.61
CA SER A 540 -38.98 -28.50 33.00
C SER A 540 -38.59 -27.01 33.14
N TYR A 541 -38.57 -26.49 34.38
CA TYR A 541 -38.37 -25.07 34.68
C TYR A 541 -37.46 -24.85 35.90
N CYS A 542 -36.72 -23.73 35.92
CA CYS A 542 -35.98 -23.29 37.11
C CYS A 542 -36.88 -22.61 38.16
N SER A 543 -38.01 -22.02 37.74
CA SER A 543 -38.90 -21.25 38.62
C SER A 543 -40.37 -21.27 38.16
N ILE A 544 -41.29 -20.96 39.09
CA ILE A 544 -42.73 -20.79 38.81
C ILE A 544 -42.96 -19.63 37.83
N LYS A 545 -42.16 -18.56 37.90
CA LYS A 545 -42.21 -17.44 36.95
C LYS A 545 -41.99 -17.92 35.51
N CYS A 546 -40.89 -18.64 35.28
CA CYS A 546 -40.57 -19.19 33.96
C CYS A 546 -41.58 -20.26 33.49
N GLN A 547 -42.21 -20.97 34.43
CA GLN A 547 -43.35 -21.84 34.12
C GLN A 547 -44.55 -21.04 33.62
N GLN A 548 -44.93 -19.94 34.31
CA GLN A 548 -46.05 -19.09 33.91
C GLN A 548 -45.80 -18.40 32.56
N GLU A 549 -44.60 -17.85 32.34
CA GLU A 549 -44.20 -17.22 31.07
C GLU A 549 -44.38 -18.19 29.88
N HIS A 550 -43.74 -19.35 29.92
CA HIS A 550 -43.89 -20.38 28.88
C HIS A 550 -45.32 -20.93 28.79
N TRP A 551 -46.05 -21.04 29.91
CA TRP A 551 -47.45 -21.47 29.92
C TRP A 551 -48.37 -20.52 29.16
N HIS A 552 -48.23 -19.22 29.36
CA HIS A 552 -49.01 -18.20 28.67
C HIS A 552 -48.56 -18.01 27.21
N ALA A 553 -47.29 -18.20 26.89
CA ALA A 553 -46.77 -18.18 25.53
C ALA A 553 -47.30 -19.35 24.67
N GLU A 554 -47.04 -20.60 25.09
CA GLU A 554 -47.41 -21.78 24.28
C GLU A 554 -47.75 -23.05 25.08
N HIS A 555 -47.11 -23.31 26.24
CA HIS A 555 -47.20 -24.63 26.89
C HIS A 555 -48.62 -25.03 27.32
N LYS A 556 -49.50 -24.06 27.61
CA LYS A 556 -50.92 -24.32 27.92
C LYS A 556 -51.65 -25.13 26.82
N ARG A 557 -51.18 -25.09 25.57
CA ARG A 557 -51.77 -25.83 24.44
C ARG A 557 -51.11 -27.19 24.18
N THR A 558 -49.91 -27.43 24.71
CA THR A 558 -49.07 -28.59 24.37
C THR A 558 -48.69 -29.47 25.57
N CYS A 559 -48.98 -29.03 26.80
CA CYS A 559 -48.67 -29.73 28.03
C CYS A 559 -49.29 -31.14 28.06
N ARG A 560 -48.47 -32.14 28.41
CA ARG A 560 -48.86 -33.56 28.47
C ARG A 560 -48.98 -34.09 29.90
N ARG A 561 -48.94 -33.21 30.90
CA ARG A 561 -49.20 -33.57 32.30
C ARG A 561 -50.66 -34.01 32.41
N LYS A 562 -50.90 -35.23 32.90
CA LYS A 562 -52.27 -35.67 33.24
C LYS A 562 -52.85 -34.72 34.30
N ARG A 563 -54.14 -34.42 34.16
CA ARG A 563 -54.93 -33.76 35.21
C ARG A 563 -55.22 -34.73 36.34
#